data_AF-A0A3L6Q1A2-F1
#
_entry.id   AF-A0A3L6Q1A2-F1
#
_cell.length_a   1.000
_cell.length_b   1.000
_cell.length_c   1.000
_cell.angle_alpha   90.00
_cell.angle_beta   90.00
_cell.angle_gamma   90.00
#
_symmetry.space_group_name_H-M   'P 1'
#
loop_
_entity.id
_entity.type
_entity.pdbx_description
1 polymer ?
#
loop_
_entity_poly.entity_id
_entity_poly.type
_entity_poly.pdbx_seq_one_letter_code
_entity_poly.pdbx_strand_id
1 'polypeptide(L)'
;MSQGLKMILNRHGFDVKPEMVNCEIILVACLLLDCEYCNVKNCKPSHLAGEHIKDVSGIKSEGWDLMKLATAVTIICYPAEATITEKEIFTRDEVLKFEKDAHKYEDRFNKGLCLNVYDEMVEARAFTEPWSPCQVRESLRLSKNVYFPNGEAD
;
A
#
# COMPACT_ATOMS: atom_id res chain seq x y z
N MET A 1 10.36 -12.50 24.20
CA MET A 1 9.43 -12.02 23.16
C MET A 1 8.24 -11.32 23.81
N SER A 2 7.86 -10.13 23.35
CA SER A 2 6.67 -9.41 23.86
C SER A 2 5.37 -9.98 23.26
N GLN A 3 4.24 -9.72 23.92
CA GLN A 3 2.92 -10.14 23.39
C GLN A 3 2.57 -9.44 22.08
N GLY A 4 2.91 -8.16 21.94
CA GLY A 4 2.68 -7.40 20.71
C GLY A 4 3.45 -7.99 19.51
N LEU A 5 4.74 -8.30 19.69
CA LEU A 5 5.56 -8.91 18.66
C LEU A 5 4.99 -10.26 18.20
N LYS A 6 4.61 -11.12 19.16
CA LYS A 6 3.96 -12.41 18.87
C LYS A 6 2.65 -12.23 18.10
N MET A 7 1.83 -11.26 18.49
CA MET A 7 0.54 -11.01 17.86
C MET A 7 0.68 -10.60 16.40
N ILE A 8 1.61 -9.68 16.08
CA ILE A 8 1.88 -9.23 14.71
C ILE A 8 2.38 -10.41 13.87
N LEU A 9 3.42 -11.10 14.31
CA LEU A 9 3.99 -12.23 13.58
C LEU A 9 2.96 -13.33 13.29
N ASN A 10 2.14 -13.70 14.29
CA ASN A 10 1.12 -14.72 14.12
C ASN A 10 0.01 -14.32 13.13
N ARG A 11 -0.40 -13.04 13.09
CA ARG A 11 -1.42 -12.56 12.12
C ARG A 11 -0.96 -12.73 10.68
N HIS A 12 0.35 -12.61 10.46
CA HIS A 12 1.00 -12.78 9.16
C HIS A 12 1.52 -14.21 8.94
N GLY A 13 1.13 -15.17 9.79
CA GLY A 13 1.42 -16.61 9.60
C GLY A 13 2.81 -17.06 10.03
N PHE A 14 3.58 -16.21 10.71
CA PHE A 14 4.91 -16.56 11.22
C PHE A 14 4.81 -17.28 12.57
N ASP A 15 5.23 -18.54 12.63
CA ASP A 15 5.36 -19.29 13.90
C ASP A 15 6.77 -19.13 14.47
N VAL A 16 6.98 -18.05 15.22
CA VAL A 16 8.28 -17.69 15.81
C VAL A 16 8.29 -17.99 17.30
N LYS A 17 9.22 -18.84 17.73
CA LYS A 17 9.47 -19.13 19.14
C LYS A 17 10.35 -18.03 19.79
N PRO A 18 10.26 -17.81 21.11
CA PRO A 18 11.04 -16.78 21.78
C PRO A 18 12.55 -16.83 21.51
N GLU A 19 13.11 -18.03 21.34
CA GLU A 19 14.54 -18.28 21.12
C GLU A 19 14.98 -17.94 19.67
N MET A 20 14.02 -17.82 18.75
CA MET A 20 14.27 -17.47 17.34
C MET A 20 14.26 -15.96 17.11
N VAL A 21 13.90 -15.16 18.12
CA VAL A 21 13.82 -13.71 18.01
C VAL A 21 15.23 -13.13 17.93
N ASN A 22 15.54 -12.55 16.77
CA ASN A 22 16.76 -11.80 16.50
C ASN A 22 16.39 -10.45 15.85
N CYS A 23 17.40 -9.63 15.52
CA CYS A 23 17.17 -8.32 14.90
C CYS A 23 16.38 -8.40 13.59
N GLU A 24 16.56 -9.46 12.80
CA GLU A 24 15.86 -9.64 11.53
C GLU A 24 14.36 -9.87 11.75
N ILE A 25 13.99 -10.73 12.71
CA ILE A 25 12.59 -10.95 13.09
C ILE A 25 11.95 -9.67 13.61
N ILE A 26 12.68 -8.86 14.38
CA ILE A 26 12.18 -7.58 14.89
C ILE A 26 11.92 -6.62 13.72
N LEU A 27 12.85 -6.50 12.78
CA LEU A 27 12.67 -5.65 11.59
C LEU A 27 11.47 -6.08 10.75
N VAL A 28 11.30 -7.39 10.52
CA VAL A 28 10.12 -7.91 9.80
C VAL A 28 8.83 -7.52 10.52
N ALA A 29 8.77 -7.68 11.85
CA ALA A 29 7.59 -7.28 12.60
C ALA A 29 7.32 -5.77 12.56
N CYS A 30 8.36 -4.93 12.60
CA CYS A 30 8.21 -3.49 12.42
C CYS A 30 7.67 -3.15 11.03
N LEU A 31 8.22 -3.75 9.97
CA LEU A 31 7.73 -3.55 8.61
C LEU A 31 6.26 -3.96 8.46
N LEU A 32 5.87 -5.11 9.00
CA LEU A 32 4.48 -5.57 8.99
C LEU A 32 3.56 -4.61 9.75
N LEU A 33 4.01 -4.07 10.87
CA LEU A 33 3.26 -3.07 11.63
C LEU A 33 3.07 -1.78 10.83
N ASP A 34 4.11 -1.29 10.18
CA ASP A 34 4.06 -0.09 9.34
C ASP A 34 3.11 -0.30 8.15
N CYS A 35 3.08 -1.51 7.57
CA CYS A 35 2.13 -1.87 6.51
C CYS A 35 0.68 -1.88 7.02
N GLU A 36 0.42 -2.48 8.19
CA GLU A 36 -0.91 -2.42 8.82
C GLU A 36 -1.32 -0.97 9.11
N TYR A 37 -0.37 -0.15 9.57
CA TYR A 37 -0.62 1.26 9.85
C TYR A 37 -0.92 2.07 8.59
N CYS A 38 -0.22 1.80 7.48
CA CYS A 38 -0.48 2.43 6.18
C CYS A 38 -1.94 2.22 5.75
N ASN A 39 -2.46 1.00 5.87
CA ASN A 39 -3.86 0.70 5.56
C ASN A 39 -4.83 1.47 6.46
N VAL A 40 -4.56 1.56 7.77
CA VAL A 40 -5.44 2.30 8.71
C VAL A 40 -5.41 3.80 8.44
N LYS A 41 -4.22 4.38 8.24
CA LYS A 41 -4.00 5.80 7.94
C LYS A 41 -4.77 6.21 6.67
N ASN A 42 -4.70 5.38 5.62
CA ASN A 42 -5.24 5.70 4.31
C ASN A 42 -6.70 5.26 4.12
N CYS A 43 -7.29 4.53 5.09
CA CYS A 43 -8.68 4.07 5.00
C CYS A 43 -9.71 5.19 4.77
N LYS A 44 -9.73 6.21 5.64
CA LYS A 44 -10.69 7.33 5.52
C LYS A 44 -10.46 8.16 4.24
N PRO A 45 -9.22 8.61 3.92
CA PRO A 45 -8.95 9.32 2.67
C PRO A 45 -9.41 8.56 1.42
N SER A 46 -9.13 7.25 1.35
CA SER A 46 -9.51 6.43 0.18
C SER A 46 -11.03 6.30 0.03
N HIS A 47 -11.77 6.12 1.13
CA HIS A 47 -13.23 6.10 1.06
C HIS A 47 -13.82 7.44 0.62
N LEU A 48 -13.28 8.56 1.11
CA LEU A 48 -13.68 9.89 0.66
C LEU A 48 -13.38 10.09 -0.84
N ALA A 49 -12.25 9.59 -1.32
CA ALA A 49 -11.94 9.60 -2.74
C ALA A 49 -12.96 8.77 -3.56
N GLY A 50 -13.40 7.63 -3.02
CA GLY A 50 -14.49 6.83 -3.59
C GLY A 50 -15.82 7.60 -3.69
N GLU A 51 -16.15 8.43 -2.70
CA GLU A 51 -17.31 9.33 -2.75
C GLU A 51 -17.15 10.41 -3.82
N HIS A 52 -15.98 11.04 -3.92
CA HIS A 52 -15.71 12.02 -4.99
C HIS A 52 -15.79 11.40 -6.39
N ILE A 53 -15.31 10.18 -6.57
CA ILE A 53 -15.43 9.43 -7.84
C ILE A 53 -16.89 9.21 -8.22
N LYS A 54 -17.72 8.88 -7.23
CA LYS A 54 -19.16 8.72 -7.41
C LYS A 54 -19.85 10.04 -7.77
N ASP A 55 -19.52 11.12 -7.06
CA ASP A 55 -20.15 12.42 -7.28
C ASP A 55 -19.80 13.03 -8.63
N VAL A 56 -18.55 12.90 -9.07
CA VAL A 56 -18.05 13.54 -10.30
C VAL A 56 -18.28 12.67 -11.53
N SER A 57 -17.98 11.38 -11.43
CA SER A 57 -18.03 10.44 -12.56
C SER A 57 -19.19 9.45 -12.49
N GLY A 58 -19.99 9.45 -11.42
CA GLY A 58 -21.12 8.52 -11.28
C GLY A 58 -20.69 7.05 -11.12
N ILE A 59 -19.41 6.80 -10.84
CA ILE A 59 -18.86 5.45 -10.69
C ILE A 59 -19.04 5.01 -9.24
N LYS A 60 -19.68 3.86 -9.07
CA LYS A 60 -19.95 3.24 -7.78
C LYS A 60 -18.71 2.47 -7.31
N SER A 61 -18.10 2.94 -6.23
CA SER A 61 -16.90 2.34 -5.63
C SER A 61 -17.23 1.41 -4.45
N GLU A 62 -18.51 1.12 -4.21
CA GLU A 62 -18.92 0.19 -3.16
C GLU A 62 -18.28 -1.20 -3.38
N GLY A 63 -17.56 -1.69 -2.37
CA GLY A 63 -16.86 -2.99 -2.42
C GLY A 63 -15.45 -2.94 -3.01
N TRP A 64 -14.94 -1.77 -3.40
CA TRP A 64 -13.52 -1.64 -3.78
C TRP A 64 -12.65 -1.65 -2.53
N ASP A 65 -11.53 -2.38 -2.60
CA ASP A 65 -10.50 -2.29 -1.58
C ASP A 65 -9.73 -0.96 -1.66
N LEU A 66 -8.95 -0.65 -0.61
CA LEU A 66 -8.21 0.59 -0.52
C LEU A 66 -7.21 0.76 -1.67
N MET A 67 -6.62 -0.35 -2.14
CA MET A 67 -5.62 -0.32 -3.21
C MET A 67 -6.27 0.03 -4.54
N LYS A 68 -7.42 -0.58 -4.86
CA LYS A 68 -8.22 -0.24 -6.04
C LYS A 68 -8.68 1.21 -5.99
N LEU A 69 -9.08 1.74 -4.84
CA LEU A 69 -9.41 3.17 -4.68
C LEU A 69 -8.20 4.06 -4.98
N ALA A 70 -7.04 3.76 -4.40
CA ALA A 70 -5.81 4.51 -4.64
C ALA A 70 -5.40 4.47 -6.13
N THR A 71 -5.45 3.30 -6.79
CA THR A 71 -5.16 3.18 -8.22
C THR A 71 -6.12 4.02 -9.07
N ALA A 72 -7.41 4.06 -8.74
CA ALA A 72 -8.38 4.89 -9.46
C ALA A 72 -7.99 6.38 -9.40
N VAL A 73 -7.62 6.86 -8.21
CA VAL A 73 -7.19 8.24 -8.01
C VAL A 73 -5.89 8.51 -8.78
N THR A 74 -4.93 7.60 -8.77
CA THR A 74 -3.69 7.72 -9.55
C THR A 74 -3.99 7.86 -11.05
N ILE A 75 -4.87 7.03 -11.61
CA ILE A 75 -5.29 7.13 -13.02
C ILE A 75 -5.97 8.48 -13.30
N ILE A 76 -6.81 8.98 -12.39
CA ILE A 76 -7.48 10.28 -12.53
C ILE A 76 -6.46 11.43 -12.52
N CYS A 77 -5.51 11.41 -11.59
CA CYS A 77 -4.53 12.49 -11.41
C CYS A 77 -3.44 12.48 -12.49
N TYR A 78 -3.06 11.28 -12.96
CA TYR A 78 -1.91 10.97 -13.81
C TYR A 78 -2.26 9.94 -14.90
N PRO A 79 -3.20 10.25 -15.82
CA PRO A 79 -3.72 9.28 -16.78
C PRO A 79 -2.70 8.82 -17.83
N ALA A 80 -1.67 9.64 -18.11
CA ALA A 80 -0.61 9.35 -19.06
C ALA A 80 0.49 8.45 -18.46
N GLU A 81 0.67 8.53 -17.15
CA GLU A 81 1.65 7.78 -16.37
C GLU A 81 1.12 6.41 -15.92
N ALA A 82 -0.20 6.25 -15.86
CA ALA A 82 -0.85 4.99 -15.50
C ALA A 82 -0.51 3.85 -16.48
N THR A 83 -0.03 2.75 -15.91
CA THR A 83 0.35 1.52 -16.62
C THR A 83 -0.88 0.74 -17.12
N ILE A 84 -0.64 -0.18 -18.06
CA ILE A 84 -1.68 -1.09 -18.57
C ILE A 84 -2.26 -1.94 -17.42
N THR A 85 -1.39 -2.50 -16.57
CA THR A 85 -1.80 -3.35 -15.44
C THR A 85 -2.71 -2.62 -14.46
N GLU A 86 -2.43 -1.35 -14.16
CA GLU A 86 -3.29 -0.53 -13.30
C GLU A 86 -4.67 -0.29 -13.92
N LYS A 87 -4.72 -0.05 -15.24
CA LYS A 87 -5.97 0.17 -15.96
C LYS A 87 -6.82 -1.11 -16.06
N GLU A 88 -6.20 -2.29 -16.12
CA GLU A 88 -6.90 -3.59 -16.17
C GLU A 88 -7.67 -3.94 -14.89
N ILE A 89 -7.41 -3.26 -13.77
CA ILE A 89 -8.18 -3.39 -12.52
C ILE A 89 -9.63 -2.90 -12.68
N PHE A 90 -9.87 -2.06 -13.70
CA PHE A 90 -11.14 -1.42 -13.98
C PHE A 90 -11.70 -1.87 -15.33
N THR A 91 -13.00 -1.68 -15.49
CA THR A 91 -13.62 -1.82 -16.80
C THR A 91 -13.13 -0.72 -17.75
N ARG A 92 -13.15 -0.99 -19.06
CA ARG A 92 -12.77 0.00 -20.07
C ARG A 92 -13.59 1.29 -19.95
N ASP A 93 -14.88 1.18 -19.63
CA ASP A 93 -15.77 2.33 -19.50
C ASP A 93 -15.41 3.19 -18.28
N GLU A 94 -15.02 2.57 -17.16
CA GLU A 94 -14.53 3.29 -15.98
C GLU A 94 -13.24 4.05 -16.29
N VAL A 95 -12.25 3.41 -16.93
CA VAL A 95 -10.99 4.06 -17.31
C VAL A 95 -11.23 5.25 -18.24
N LEU A 96 -12.03 5.05 -19.30
CA LEU A 96 -12.37 6.14 -20.23
C LEU A 96 -13.07 7.30 -19.52
N LYS A 97 -13.87 7.00 -18.50
CA LYS A 97 -14.58 8.02 -17.74
C LYS A 97 -13.66 8.75 -16.76
N PHE A 98 -12.73 8.06 -16.11
CA PHE A 98 -11.68 8.69 -15.32
C PHE A 98 -10.87 9.68 -16.16
N GLU A 99 -10.40 9.26 -17.34
CA GLU A 99 -9.61 10.10 -18.24
C GLU A 99 -10.42 11.31 -18.74
N LYS A 100 -11.67 11.08 -19.15
CA LYS A 100 -12.57 12.15 -19.63
C LYS A 100 -12.89 13.17 -18.54
N ASP A 101 -13.15 12.70 -17.31
CA ASP A 101 -13.59 13.54 -16.20
C ASP A 101 -12.41 14.06 -15.36
N ALA A 102 -11.16 13.70 -15.65
CA ALA A 102 -9.97 14.03 -14.86
C ALA A 102 -9.88 15.52 -14.46
N HIS A 103 -10.14 16.42 -15.41
CA HIS A 103 -10.15 17.88 -15.18
C HIS A 103 -11.16 18.35 -14.13
N LYS A 104 -12.22 17.58 -13.86
CA LYS A 104 -13.25 17.91 -12.85
C LYS A 104 -12.79 17.63 -11.42
N TYR A 105 -11.63 17.01 -11.24
CA TYR A 105 -11.07 16.65 -9.94
C TYR A 105 -9.98 17.63 -9.45
N GLU A 106 -9.67 18.70 -10.20
CA GLU A 106 -8.56 19.63 -9.88
C GLU A 106 -8.63 20.20 -8.44
N ASP A 107 -9.83 20.50 -7.95
CA ASP A 107 -10.03 21.01 -6.58
C ASP A 107 -10.37 19.92 -5.54
N ARG A 108 -10.50 18.66 -5.98
CA ARG A 108 -10.87 17.52 -5.12
C ARG A 108 -9.66 16.73 -4.66
N PHE A 109 -8.66 16.60 -5.53
CA PHE A 109 -7.47 15.80 -5.28
C PHE A 109 -6.21 16.64 -5.34
N ASN A 110 -5.45 16.63 -4.25
CA ASN A 110 -4.07 17.07 -4.30
C ASN A 110 -3.23 15.95 -4.94
N LYS A 111 -2.84 16.14 -6.20
CA LYS A 111 -2.14 15.11 -6.99
C LYS A 111 -0.90 14.54 -6.28
N GLY A 112 -0.07 15.41 -5.69
CA GLY A 112 1.15 14.98 -4.99
C GLY A 112 0.86 14.13 -3.75
N LEU A 113 -0.15 14.50 -2.95
CA LEU A 113 -0.57 13.67 -1.82
C LEU A 113 -1.15 12.33 -2.28
N CYS A 114 -1.91 12.32 -3.37
CA CYS A 114 -2.50 11.10 -3.91
C CYS A 114 -1.42 10.13 -4.40
N LEU A 115 -0.39 10.63 -5.08
CA LEU A 115 0.75 9.83 -5.51
C LEU A 115 1.51 9.25 -4.31
N ASN A 116 1.81 10.07 -3.29
CA ASN A 116 2.49 9.58 -2.09
C ASN A 116 1.70 8.48 -1.39
N VAL A 117 0.38 8.62 -1.27
CA VAL A 117 -0.48 7.57 -0.68
C VAL A 117 -0.45 6.30 -1.53
N TYR A 118 -0.51 6.43 -2.86
CA TYR A 118 -0.40 5.31 -3.76
C TYR A 118 0.93 4.57 -3.60
N ASP A 119 2.04 5.29 -3.60
CA ASP A 119 3.39 4.73 -3.45
C ASP A 119 3.56 4.05 -2.08
N GLU A 120 3.14 4.71 -0.99
CA GLU A 120 3.12 4.12 0.36
C GLU A 120 2.34 2.79 0.39
N MET A 121 1.23 2.70 -0.35
CA MET A 121 0.39 1.50 -0.40
C MET A 121 0.96 0.40 -1.30
N VAL A 122 1.54 0.74 -2.45
CA VAL A 122 2.26 -0.22 -3.31
C VAL A 122 3.43 -0.84 -2.55
N GLU A 123 4.23 -0.01 -1.89
CA GLU A 123 5.35 -0.46 -1.06
C GLU A 123 4.86 -1.37 0.06
N ALA A 124 3.84 -0.96 0.82
CA ALA A 124 3.25 -1.81 1.87
C ALA A 124 2.69 -3.13 1.33
N ARG A 125 2.13 -3.14 0.11
CA ARG A 125 1.60 -4.35 -0.53
C ARG A 125 2.70 -5.34 -0.91
N ALA A 126 3.86 -4.87 -1.34
CA ALA A 126 5.01 -5.73 -1.61
C ALA A 126 5.44 -6.55 -0.36
N PHE A 127 5.08 -6.07 0.83
CA PHE A 127 5.36 -6.72 2.11
C PHE A 127 4.18 -7.51 2.71
N THR A 128 3.02 -7.63 2.05
CA THR A 128 1.84 -8.32 2.61
C THR A 128 1.31 -9.50 1.79
N GLU A 129 1.78 -9.70 0.56
CA GLU A 129 1.56 -10.97 -0.17
C GLU A 129 2.43 -12.09 0.43
N PRO A 130 2.01 -13.38 0.43
CA PRO A 130 2.72 -14.43 1.15
C PRO A 130 4.18 -14.53 0.69
N TRP A 131 5.10 -14.19 1.61
CA TRP A 131 6.51 -14.10 1.29
C TRP A 131 7.05 -15.50 1.02
N SER A 132 7.62 -15.70 -0.17
CA SER A 132 8.59 -16.79 -0.34
C SER A 132 9.80 -16.52 0.57
N PRO A 133 10.50 -17.55 1.07
CA PRO A 133 11.73 -17.37 1.86
C PRO A 133 12.81 -16.51 1.19
N CYS A 134 12.75 -16.36 -0.14
CA CYS A 134 13.62 -15.49 -0.93
C CYS A 134 13.25 -14.00 -0.78
N GLN A 135 11.95 -13.67 -0.77
CA GLN A 135 11.46 -12.31 -0.53
C GLN A 135 11.75 -11.86 0.91
N VAL A 136 11.75 -12.78 1.89
CA VAL A 136 12.17 -12.50 3.27
C VAL A 136 13.60 -12.00 3.32
N ARG A 137 14.47 -12.67 2.59
CA ARG A 137 15.89 -12.33 2.54
C ARG A 137 16.15 -10.99 1.85
N GLU A 138 15.45 -10.70 0.76
CA GLU A 138 15.66 -9.47 -0.01
C GLU A 138 15.09 -8.24 0.71
N SER A 139 13.91 -8.33 1.30
CA SER A 139 13.35 -7.24 2.12
C SER A 139 14.16 -7.01 3.39
N LEU A 140 14.73 -8.06 4.00
CA LEU A 140 15.70 -7.91 5.10
C LEU A 140 16.98 -7.20 4.65
N ARG A 141 17.45 -7.47 3.42
CA ARG A 141 18.61 -6.78 2.85
C ARG A 141 18.34 -5.29 2.60
N LEU A 142 17.17 -4.96 2.06
CA LEU A 142 16.77 -3.57 1.78
C LEU A 142 16.51 -2.79 3.08
N SER A 143 15.82 -3.39 4.05
CA SER A 143 15.53 -2.76 5.34
C SER A 143 16.77 -2.56 6.21
N LYS A 144 17.76 -3.47 6.16
CA LYS A 144 19.06 -3.25 6.81
C LYS A 144 19.74 -1.97 6.31
N ASN A 145 19.64 -1.63 5.03
CA ASN A 145 20.22 -0.39 4.51
C ASN A 145 19.47 0.88 4.95
N VAL A 146 18.16 0.78 5.24
CA VAL A 146 17.33 1.90 5.70
C VAL A 146 17.49 2.13 7.20
N TYR A 147 17.46 1.06 7.99
CA TYR A 147 17.51 1.12 9.45
C TYR A 147 18.93 1.08 10.03
N PHE A 148 19.90 0.54 9.29
CA PHE A 148 21.32 0.45 9.66
C PHE A 148 22.23 0.82 8.47
N PRO A 149 22.21 2.10 8.01
CA PRO A 149 22.95 2.53 6.82
C PRO A 149 24.47 2.44 6.97
N ASN A 150 24.97 2.47 8.21
CA ASN A 150 26.37 2.27 8.55
C ASN A 150 26.45 0.94 9.31
N GLY A 151 26.82 -0.13 8.61
CA GLY A 151 26.93 -1.45 9.22
C GLY A 151 27.92 -1.46 10.38
N GLU A 152 27.41 -1.46 11.60
CA GLU A 152 28.12 -1.99 12.76
C GLU A 152 27.34 -3.23 13.20
N ALA A 153 27.74 -4.35 12.62
CA ALA A 153 27.50 -5.66 13.20
C ALA A 153 28.75 -5.98 14.03
N ASP A 154 28.63 -5.87 15.35
CA ASP A 154 29.44 -6.66 16.28
C ASP A 154 28.82 -8.05 16.43
#